data_AF-A0A316V5S0-F1
#
_entry.id   AF-A0A316V5S0-F1
#
_cell.length_a   1.000
_cell.length_b   1.000
_cell.length_c   1.000
_cell.angle_alpha   90.00
_cell.angle_beta   90.00
_cell.angle_gamma   90.00
#
_symmetry.space_group_name_H-M   'P 1'
#
loop_
_entity.id
_entity.type
_entity.pdbx_description
1 polymer ?
#
loop_
_entity_poly.entity_id
_entity_poly.type
_entity_poly.pdbx_seq_one_letter_code
_entity_poly.pdbx_strand_id
1 'polypeptide(L)'
;MSPFTIYDELVTIYSDKIKYPNVKTIKFVGHGGGALVIQRYAALRNTGDSATTSPAIRYVLGNPSSMLYFTTDRSTNQYKSCDVLNIYYYGLDQYDAPYATDINNPASLFKTYAARDVRYLVSLGDTSTTNGDQSCGARAQGGAPRELRSRTYWKYTHLLAGVKDSSLSAYPGTFASLQNNARPEFNTDIKHTISTIQNAGHSEVETFTSSQGLQAIFGQ
;
A
#
# COMPACT_ATOMS: atom_id res chain seq x y z
N MET A 1 7.42 15.67 -15.15
CA MET A 1 7.08 14.26 -15.46
C MET A 1 7.27 13.44 -14.20
N SER A 2 6.28 12.65 -13.79
CA SER A 2 6.39 11.78 -12.61
C SER A 2 7.12 10.48 -12.95
N PRO A 3 7.95 9.89 -12.07
CA PRO A 3 8.55 8.57 -12.31
C PRO A 3 7.48 7.47 -12.53
N PHE A 4 6.24 7.69 -12.08
CA PHE A 4 5.15 6.74 -12.29
C PHE A 4 4.74 6.58 -13.77
N THR A 5 5.05 7.55 -14.64
CA THR A 5 4.75 7.41 -16.08
C THR A 5 5.53 6.27 -16.73
N ILE A 6 6.70 5.90 -16.19
CA ILE A 6 7.46 4.74 -16.67
C ILE A 6 6.68 3.45 -16.45
N TYR A 7 6.03 3.29 -15.30
CA TYR A 7 5.22 2.11 -15.04
C TYR A 7 3.98 2.06 -15.94
N ASP A 8 3.37 3.20 -16.24
CA ASP A 8 2.26 3.26 -17.21
C ASP A 8 2.71 2.88 -18.62
N GLU A 9 3.91 3.28 -19.04
CA GLU A 9 4.47 2.86 -20.32
C GLU A 9 4.71 1.35 -20.37
N LEU A 10 5.21 0.75 -19.28
CA LEU A 10 5.31 -0.72 -19.18
C LEU A 10 3.94 -1.39 -19.30
N VAL A 11 2.91 -0.82 -18.66
CA VAL A 11 1.53 -1.30 -18.83
C VAL A 11 1.10 -1.23 -20.29
N THR A 12 1.31 -0.10 -20.96
CA THR A 12 0.96 0.09 -22.37
C THR A 12 1.66 -0.93 -23.26
N ILE A 13 2.98 -1.10 -23.11
CA ILE A 13 3.79 -2.03 -23.89
C ILE A 13 3.26 -3.46 -23.72
N TYR A 14 3.10 -3.95 -22.49
CA TYR A 14 2.70 -5.33 -22.23
C TYR A 14 1.18 -5.58 -22.37
N SER A 15 0.39 -4.53 -22.58
CA SER A 15 -1.03 -4.63 -22.93
C SER A 15 -1.26 -4.74 -24.45
N ASP A 16 -0.25 -4.47 -25.28
CA ASP A 16 -0.32 -4.64 -26.73
C ASP A 16 -0.56 -6.12 -27.07
N LYS A 17 -1.79 -6.46 -27.49
CA LYS A 17 -2.19 -7.84 -27.82
C LYS A 17 -1.62 -8.32 -29.15
N ILE A 18 -1.14 -7.43 -30.02
CA ILE A 18 -0.45 -7.80 -31.25
C ILE A 18 0.95 -8.32 -30.91
N LYS A 19 1.66 -7.61 -30.02
CA LYS A 19 3.02 -8.00 -29.60
C LYS A 19 3.04 -9.08 -28.51
N TYR A 20 2.11 -9.02 -27.56
CA TYR A 20 2.05 -9.87 -26.38
C TYR A 20 0.68 -10.55 -26.20
N PRO A 21 0.23 -11.38 -27.17
CA PRO A 21 -1.13 -11.95 -27.18
C PRO A 21 -1.45 -12.81 -25.93
N ASN A 22 -0.42 -13.41 -25.33
CA ASN A 22 -0.57 -14.34 -24.21
C ASN A 22 -0.47 -13.68 -22.83
N VAL A 23 -0.15 -12.38 -22.73
CA VAL A 23 -0.05 -11.70 -21.43
C VAL A 23 -1.45 -11.55 -20.84
N LYS A 24 -1.66 -12.19 -19.67
CA LYS A 24 -2.92 -12.14 -18.91
C LYS A 24 -2.82 -11.25 -17.68
N THR A 25 -1.62 -11.09 -17.12
CA THR A 25 -1.42 -10.31 -15.91
C THR A 25 -0.05 -9.63 -15.95
N ILE A 26 -0.02 -8.34 -15.66
CA ILE A 26 1.18 -7.55 -15.40
C ILE A 26 1.33 -7.46 -13.88
N LYS A 27 2.50 -7.83 -13.36
CA LYS A 27 2.75 -7.91 -11.92
C LYS A 27 3.89 -6.98 -11.54
N PHE A 28 3.60 -5.98 -10.72
CA PHE A 28 4.61 -5.12 -10.12
C PHE A 28 4.96 -5.65 -8.74
N VAL A 29 6.20 -6.12 -8.57
CA VAL A 29 6.70 -6.69 -7.32
C VAL A 29 7.82 -5.81 -6.80
N GLY A 30 7.74 -5.38 -5.55
CA GLY A 30 8.77 -4.55 -4.93
C GLY A 30 9.02 -4.95 -3.49
N HIS A 31 10.28 -4.90 -3.05
CA HIS A 31 10.70 -5.11 -1.66
C HIS A 31 11.30 -3.82 -1.09
N GLY A 32 11.05 -3.51 0.19
CA GLY A 32 11.63 -2.34 0.87
C GLY A 32 11.36 -1.03 0.14
N GLY A 33 12.42 -0.40 -0.37
CA GLY A 33 12.34 0.81 -1.20
C GLY A 33 11.57 0.62 -2.51
N GLY A 34 11.59 -0.58 -3.11
CA GLY A 34 10.75 -0.88 -4.27
C GLY A 34 9.27 -0.97 -3.89
N ALA A 35 8.97 -1.59 -2.74
CA ALA A 35 7.59 -1.77 -2.27
C ALA A 35 6.89 -0.42 -2.01
N LEU A 36 7.60 0.55 -1.43
CA LEU A 36 7.02 1.87 -1.17
C LEU A 36 6.71 2.62 -2.47
N VAL A 37 7.52 2.44 -3.52
CA VAL A 37 7.28 3.03 -4.84
C VAL A 37 6.08 2.37 -5.51
N ILE A 38 6.02 1.03 -5.53
CA ILE A 38 4.89 0.29 -6.09
C ILE A 38 3.58 0.59 -5.34
N GLN A 39 3.64 0.79 -4.01
CA GLN A 39 2.46 1.17 -3.23
C GLN A 39 1.91 2.54 -3.65
N ARG A 40 2.79 3.54 -3.86
CA ARG A 40 2.39 4.87 -4.31
C ARG A 40 1.92 4.87 -5.75
N TYR A 41 2.55 4.11 -6.63
CA TYR A 41 2.06 3.89 -7.99
C TYR A 41 0.65 3.30 -7.96
N ALA A 42 0.45 2.23 -7.19
CA ALA A 42 -0.85 1.60 -7.00
C ALA A 42 -1.89 2.54 -6.38
N ALA A 43 -1.50 3.54 -5.58
CA ALA A 43 -2.45 4.50 -4.99
C ALA A 43 -2.78 5.66 -5.94
N LEU A 44 -1.79 6.18 -6.67
CA LEU A 44 -1.87 7.45 -7.42
C LEU A 44 -2.20 7.28 -8.90
N ARG A 45 -2.07 6.07 -9.43
CA ARG A 45 -2.37 5.81 -10.84
C ARG A 45 -3.82 6.15 -11.15
N ASN A 46 -4.05 6.89 -12.24
CA ASN A 46 -5.37 7.40 -12.61
C ASN A 46 -6.21 6.45 -13.45
N THR A 47 -5.57 5.51 -14.13
CA THR A 47 -6.25 4.60 -15.03
C THR A 47 -7.00 3.53 -14.22
N GLY A 48 -8.25 3.30 -14.64
CA GLY A 48 -9.26 2.47 -13.97
C GLY A 48 -8.99 0.97 -14.07
N ASP A 49 -7.78 0.56 -13.71
CA ASP A 49 -7.42 -0.84 -13.67
C ASP A 49 -8.10 -1.47 -12.48
N SER A 50 -9.10 -2.27 -12.80
CA SER A 50 -9.77 -3.14 -11.85
C SER A 50 -9.18 -4.54 -11.97
N ALA A 51 -9.43 -5.39 -10.99
CA ALA A 51 -9.06 -6.81 -11.05
C ALA A 51 -9.62 -7.56 -12.30
N THR A 52 -10.54 -6.95 -13.04
CA THR A 52 -11.14 -7.52 -14.27
C THR A 52 -10.60 -6.91 -15.56
N THR A 53 -9.67 -5.96 -15.49
CA THR A 53 -8.98 -5.41 -16.68
C THR A 53 -8.14 -6.51 -17.35
N SER A 54 -7.95 -6.45 -18.67
CA SER A 54 -7.13 -7.41 -19.41
C SER A 54 -6.03 -6.70 -20.23
N PRO A 55 -4.74 -6.94 -19.94
CA PRO A 55 -4.24 -7.79 -18.85
C PRO A 55 -4.56 -7.21 -17.46
N ALA A 56 -4.77 -8.10 -16.48
CA ALA A 56 -5.00 -7.67 -15.10
C ALA A 56 -3.70 -7.10 -14.51
N ILE A 57 -3.81 -6.18 -13.56
CA ILE A 57 -2.64 -5.66 -12.84
C ILE A 57 -2.66 -6.09 -11.39
N ARG A 58 -1.51 -6.60 -10.92
CA ARG A 58 -1.27 -6.96 -9.52
C ARG A 58 -0.07 -6.21 -8.96
N TYR A 59 -0.21 -5.74 -7.73
CA TYR A 59 0.82 -5.04 -6.98
C TYR A 59 1.21 -5.88 -5.76
N VAL A 60 2.46 -6.33 -5.67
CA VAL A 60 2.98 -7.12 -4.55
C VAL A 60 4.00 -6.28 -3.78
N LEU A 61 3.69 -6.03 -2.50
CA LEU A 61 4.40 -5.10 -1.64
C LEU A 61 5.08 -5.87 -0.50
N GLY A 62 6.39 -6.08 -0.62
CA GLY A 62 7.20 -6.73 0.42
C GLY A 62 7.86 -5.72 1.35
N ASN A 63 7.50 -5.73 2.63
CA ASN A 63 8.19 -4.98 3.69
C ASN A 63 8.47 -3.48 3.41
N PRO A 64 7.50 -2.69 2.88
CA PRO A 64 7.71 -1.26 2.64
C PRO A 64 8.10 -0.53 3.93
N SER A 65 8.93 0.51 3.82
CA SER A 65 9.29 1.35 4.96
C SER A 65 8.22 2.36 5.32
N SER A 66 7.40 2.79 4.35
CA SER A 66 6.28 3.69 4.55
C SER A 66 5.28 3.58 3.41
N MET A 67 4.03 3.94 3.69
CA MET A 67 2.93 3.93 2.74
C MET A 67 2.27 5.31 2.70
N LEU A 68 1.66 5.60 1.56
CA LEU A 68 0.81 6.77 1.39
C LEU A 68 -0.51 6.57 2.15
N TYR A 69 -0.84 7.47 3.06
CA TYR A 69 -2.13 7.53 3.72
C TYR A 69 -3.09 8.45 2.94
N PHE A 70 -4.40 8.15 3.01
CA PHE A 70 -5.45 8.92 2.35
C PHE A 70 -6.12 9.94 3.30
N THR A 71 -5.73 9.92 4.57
CA THR A 71 -6.22 10.82 5.62
C THR A 71 -5.10 11.11 6.63
N THR A 72 -5.34 12.06 7.51
CA THR A 72 -4.41 12.42 8.61
C THR A 72 -4.46 11.44 9.79
N ASP A 73 -5.34 10.44 9.76
CA ASP A 73 -5.53 9.51 10.88
C ASP A 73 -4.29 8.64 11.10
N ARG A 74 -3.85 8.52 12.36
CA ARG A 74 -2.71 7.69 12.78
C ARG A 74 -3.08 6.88 14.01
N SER A 75 -2.41 5.75 14.20
CA SER A 75 -2.70 4.82 15.31
C SER A 75 -2.23 5.30 16.69
N THR A 76 -1.48 6.41 16.73
CA THR A 76 -0.89 6.98 17.95
C THR A 76 -0.75 8.50 17.84
N ASN A 77 -0.94 9.18 18.98
CA ASN A 77 -0.74 10.63 19.11
C ASN A 77 0.73 11.02 19.36
N GLN A 78 1.64 10.04 19.49
CA GLN A 78 3.07 10.29 19.74
C GLN A 78 3.71 11.19 18.67
N TYR A 79 3.22 11.11 17.44
CA TYR A 79 3.79 11.84 16.28
C TYR A 79 2.92 13.02 15.84
N LYS A 80 2.02 13.53 16.70
CA LYS A 80 1.14 14.66 16.38
C LYS A 80 1.87 15.96 16.03
N SER A 81 3.12 16.12 16.51
CA SER A 81 3.99 17.26 16.23
C SER A 81 4.92 17.03 15.03
N CYS A 82 4.66 15.99 14.23
CA CYS A 82 5.44 15.72 13.02
C CYS A 82 4.90 16.56 11.87
N ASP A 83 5.61 17.62 11.49
CA ASP A 83 5.12 18.58 10.48
C ASP A 83 4.99 17.97 9.07
N VAL A 84 5.67 16.85 8.82
CA VAL A 84 5.61 16.12 7.55
C VAL A 84 4.57 15.01 7.54
N LEU A 85 3.74 14.89 8.58
CA LEU A 85 2.87 13.72 8.79
C LEU A 85 1.96 13.42 7.60
N ASN A 86 1.43 14.46 6.97
CA ASN A 86 0.52 14.35 5.82
C ASN A 86 1.09 14.96 4.53
N ILE A 87 2.33 15.44 4.56
CA ILE A 87 3.05 15.87 3.34
C ILE A 87 3.27 14.67 2.44
N TYR A 88 3.28 14.91 1.13
CA TYR A 88 3.52 13.91 0.10
C TYR A 88 4.74 13.05 0.43
N TYR A 89 4.65 11.79 0.03
CA TYR A 89 5.30 10.60 0.59
C TYR A 89 4.56 9.94 1.75
N TYR A 90 4.04 10.66 2.75
CA TYR A 90 3.31 10.03 3.88
C TYR A 90 1.80 10.30 3.84
N GLY A 91 1.38 11.39 3.22
CA GLY A 91 -0.01 11.74 2.95
C GLY A 91 -0.17 12.44 1.60
N LEU A 92 -1.25 13.20 1.44
CA LEU A 92 -1.62 13.80 0.15
C LEU A 92 -1.34 15.31 0.06
N ASP A 93 -0.90 15.95 1.15
CA ASP A 93 -0.63 17.39 1.15
C ASP A 93 0.63 17.71 0.34
N GLN A 94 0.66 18.90 -0.27
CA GLN A 94 1.82 19.39 -1.04
C GLN A 94 2.25 18.43 -2.17
N TYR A 95 1.32 17.67 -2.73
CA TYR A 95 1.55 16.90 -3.95
C TYR A 95 1.60 17.84 -5.16
N ASP A 96 2.76 17.92 -5.80
CA ASP A 96 3.02 18.82 -6.93
C ASP A 96 3.31 18.07 -8.25
N ALA A 97 3.42 16.74 -8.19
CA ALA A 97 3.71 15.94 -9.38
C ALA A 97 2.50 15.94 -10.33
N PRO A 98 2.69 16.21 -11.64
CA PRO A 98 1.61 16.19 -12.62
C PRO A 98 1.29 14.74 -13.01
N TYR A 99 0.76 13.97 -12.06
CA TYR A 99 0.45 12.57 -12.24
C TYR A 99 -0.93 12.25 -11.68
N ALA A 100 -1.16 12.24 -10.37
CA ALA A 100 -2.48 11.92 -9.83
C ALA A 100 -3.52 13.02 -10.20
N THR A 101 -4.62 12.63 -10.84
CA THR A 101 -5.67 13.57 -11.30
C THR A 101 -6.71 13.86 -10.23
N ASP A 102 -6.83 13.00 -9.21
CA ASP A 102 -7.87 13.10 -8.18
C ASP A 102 -7.29 13.31 -6.77
N ILE A 103 -6.15 13.99 -6.69
CA ILE A 103 -5.44 14.24 -5.43
C ILE A 103 -6.29 15.05 -4.43
N ASN A 104 -7.17 15.90 -4.94
CA ASN A 104 -8.08 16.74 -4.15
C ASN A 104 -9.33 15.97 -3.67
N ASN A 105 -9.50 14.70 -4.03
CA ASN A 105 -10.55 13.83 -3.55
C ASN A 105 -9.98 12.52 -2.97
N PRO A 106 -9.45 12.57 -1.73
CA PRO A 106 -8.83 11.40 -1.11
C PRO A 106 -9.73 10.16 -1.03
N ALA A 107 -11.05 10.36 -0.90
CA ALA A 107 -12.01 9.26 -0.87
C ALA A 107 -12.10 8.53 -2.20
N SER A 108 -12.15 9.27 -3.31
CA SER A 108 -12.15 8.67 -4.66
C SER A 108 -10.82 7.98 -4.97
N LEU A 109 -9.70 8.61 -4.59
CA LEU A 109 -8.36 8.02 -4.72
C LEU A 109 -8.25 6.70 -3.92
N PHE A 110 -8.74 6.69 -2.68
CA PHE A 110 -8.78 5.50 -1.84
C PHE A 110 -9.66 4.40 -2.44
N LYS A 111 -10.86 4.73 -2.94
CA LYS A 111 -11.75 3.73 -3.56
C LYS A 111 -11.11 3.08 -4.78
N THR A 112 -10.41 3.86 -5.59
CA THR A 112 -9.64 3.35 -6.73
C THR A 112 -8.52 2.43 -6.26
N TYR A 113 -7.78 2.80 -5.21
CA TYR A 113 -6.77 1.95 -4.59
C TYR A 113 -7.36 0.63 -4.07
N ALA A 114 -8.43 0.71 -3.27
CA ALA A 114 -9.10 -0.42 -2.63
C ALA A 114 -9.61 -1.48 -3.64
N ALA A 115 -9.97 -1.05 -4.85
CA ALA A 115 -10.46 -1.93 -5.92
C ALA A 115 -9.36 -2.71 -6.66
N ARG A 116 -8.07 -2.42 -6.41
CA ARG A 116 -6.90 -3.05 -7.07
C ARG A 116 -6.49 -4.35 -6.39
N ASP A 117 -5.83 -5.26 -7.13
CA ASP A 117 -5.19 -6.47 -6.58
C ASP A 117 -3.85 -6.08 -5.92
N VAL A 118 -3.92 -5.61 -4.68
CA VAL A 118 -2.75 -5.24 -3.88
C VAL A 118 -2.51 -6.27 -2.79
N ARG A 119 -1.31 -6.84 -2.78
CA ARG A 119 -0.92 -7.93 -1.87
C ARG A 119 0.26 -7.51 -1.00
N TYR A 120 0.05 -7.45 0.30
CA TYR A 120 1.11 -7.15 1.27
C TYR A 120 1.77 -8.45 1.74
N LEU A 121 3.10 -8.49 1.66
CA LEU A 121 3.92 -9.52 2.27
C LEU A 121 4.67 -8.88 3.43
N VAL A 122 4.43 -9.40 4.64
CA VAL A 122 4.98 -8.87 5.89
C VAL A 122 5.85 -9.90 6.57
N SER A 123 7.15 -9.69 6.51
CA SER A 123 8.14 -10.48 7.24
C SER A 123 8.11 -10.09 8.73
N LEU A 124 7.74 -11.02 9.61
CA LEU A 124 7.57 -10.75 11.04
C LEU A 124 8.90 -10.52 11.77
N GLY A 125 10.01 -10.98 11.20
CA GLY A 125 11.36 -10.67 11.68
C GLY A 125 11.86 -9.29 11.25
N ASP A 126 11.11 -8.53 10.43
CA ASP A 126 11.49 -7.19 9.97
C ASP A 126 11.25 -6.11 11.04
N THR A 127 12.06 -6.22 12.09
CA THR A 127 11.88 -5.53 13.37
C THR A 127 12.93 -4.45 13.66
N SER A 128 13.86 -4.23 12.72
CA SER A 128 14.91 -3.20 12.88
C SER A 128 14.30 -1.83 13.16
N THR A 129 14.84 -1.15 14.17
CA THR A 129 14.42 0.18 14.59
C THR A 129 15.32 1.30 14.04
N THR A 130 16.39 0.94 13.33
CA THR A 130 17.42 1.84 12.83
C THR A 130 17.53 1.84 11.30
N ASN A 131 17.04 0.81 10.62
CA ASN A 131 17.13 0.68 9.17
C ASN A 131 15.86 1.13 8.44
N GLY A 132 16.01 1.56 7.19
CA GLY A 132 14.93 2.12 6.38
C GLY A 132 14.56 3.54 6.80
N ASP A 133 13.40 4.02 6.37
CA ASP A 133 12.91 5.34 6.75
C ASP A 133 12.54 5.36 8.25
N GLN A 134 13.27 6.16 9.03
CA GLN A 134 13.05 6.33 10.47
C GLN A 134 12.60 7.76 10.83
N SER A 135 12.20 8.55 9.84
CA SER A 135 11.58 9.85 10.06
C SER A 135 10.29 9.72 10.89
N CYS A 136 9.85 10.83 11.50
CA CYS A 136 8.59 10.83 12.26
C CYS A 136 7.39 10.47 11.39
N GLY A 137 7.39 10.84 10.10
CA GLY A 137 6.31 10.53 9.15
C GLY A 137 6.13 9.04 8.94
N ALA A 138 7.25 8.31 8.77
CA ALA A 138 7.23 6.85 8.64
C ALA A 138 6.89 6.16 9.97
N ARG A 139 7.48 6.61 11.08
CA ARG A 139 7.25 6.02 12.40
C ARG A 139 5.80 6.23 12.89
N ALA A 140 5.12 7.27 12.44
CA ALA A 140 3.71 7.47 12.74
C ALA A 140 2.78 6.37 12.19
N GLN A 141 3.28 5.54 11.28
CA GLN A 141 2.48 4.51 10.61
C GLN A 141 2.45 3.18 11.37
N GLY A 142 3.04 3.08 12.56
CA GLY A 142 3.11 1.84 13.34
C GLY A 142 4.37 1.66 14.20
N GLY A 143 5.17 2.70 14.38
CA GLY A 143 6.39 2.69 15.18
C GLY A 143 7.67 2.42 14.36
N ALA A 144 8.75 2.10 15.07
CA ALA A 144 10.06 1.88 14.47
C ALA A 144 10.15 0.59 13.62
N PRO A 145 9.59 -0.56 14.02
CA PRO A 145 9.56 -1.79 13.20
C PRO A 145 8.72 -1.66 11.93
N ARG A 146 9.23 -2.15 10.79
CA ARG A 146 8.50 -2.07 9.50
C ARG A 146 7.34 -3.07 9.39
N GLU A 147 7.43 -4.21 10.08
CA GLU A 147 6.32 -5.17 10.15
C GLU A 147 5.05 -4.54 10.75
N LEU A 148 5.21 -3.79 11.85
CA LEU A 148 4.11 -3.11 12.52
C LEU A 148 3.48 -2.03 11.64
N ARG A 149 4.30 -1.32 10.84
CA ARG A 149 3.79 -0.31 9.91
C ARG A 149 2.86 -0.91 8.87
N SER A 150 3.23 -2.06 8.30
CA SER A 150 2.40 -2.76 7.30
C SER A 150 1.09 -3.28 7.88
N ARG A 151 1.13 -3.87 9.08
CA ARG A 151 -0.08 -4.39 9.73
C ARG A 151 -0.98 -3.28 10.27
N THR A 152 -0.41 -2.17 10.73
CA THR A 152 -1.15 -0.98 11.15
C THR A 152 -1.82 -0.31 9.96
N TYR A 153 -1.13 -0.19 8.83
CA TYR A 153 -1.70 0.33 7.58
C TYR A 153 -2.83 -0.54 7.04
N TRP A 154 -2.71 -1.86 7.15
CA TRP A 154 -3.79 -2.78 6.81
C TRP A 154 -5.05 -2.49 7.62
N LYS A 155 -4.91 -2.34 8.94
CA LYS A 155 -6.03 -1.96 9.82
C LYS A 155 -6.63 -0.62 9.42
N TYR A 156 -5.77 0.38 9.17
CA TYR A 156 -6.18 1.71 8.71
C TYR A 156 -7.05 1.66 7.45
N THR A 157 -6.60 0.99 6.38
CA THR A 157 -7.34 0.94 5.12
C THR A 157 -8.65 0.19 5.26
N HIS A 158 -8.71 -0.86 6.06
CA HIS A 158 -9.95 -1.61 6.28
C HIS A 158 -10.96 -0.84 7.12
N LEU A 159 -10.52 -0.12 8.16
CA LEU A 159 -11.39 0.81 8.89
C LEU A 159 -11.94 1.90 7.96
N LEU A 160 -11.09 2.45 7.09
CA LEU A 160 -11.46 3.48 6.12
C LEU A 160 -12.46 2.95 5.07
N ALA A 161 -12.36 1.68 4.70
CA ALA A 161 -13.33 0.96 3.85
C ALA A 161 -14.65 0.62 4.56
N GLY A 162 -14.77 0.86 5.88
CA GLY A 162 -15.98 0.62 6.66
C GLY A 162 -16.02 -0.75 7.35
N VAL A 163 -14.91 -1.50 7.39
CA VAL A 163 -14.81 -2.74 8.17
C VAL A 163 -14.84 -2.41 9.66
N LYS A 164 -15.62 -3.15 10.43
CA LYS A 164 -15.73 -2.96 11.89
C LYS A 164 -14.40 -3.25 12.58
N ASP A 165 -14.01 -2.40 13.52
CA ASP A 165 -12.77 -2.55 14.30
C ASP A 165 -12.68 -3.90 15.03
N SER A 166 -13.82 -4.43 15.49
CA SER A 166 -13.91 -5.76 16.12
C SER A 166 -13.43 -6.90 15.23
N SER A 167 -13.52 -6.75 13.90
CA SER A 167 -13.04 -7.72 12.91
C SER A 167 -11.55 -7.56 12.59
N LEU A 168 -10.89 -6.54 13.14
CA LEU A 168 -9.50 -6.17 12.88
C LEU A 168 -8.63 -6.26 14.14
N SER A 169 -9.10 -6.95 15.20
CA SER A 169 -8.41 -7.06 16.50
C SER A 169 -7.05 -7.75 16.44
N ALA A 170 -6.79 -8.57 15.41
CA ALA A 170 -5.49 -9.20 15.17
C ALA A 170 -4.41 -8.25 14.61
N TYR A 171 -4.80 -7.04 14.19
CA TYR A 171 -3.90 -6.05 13.63
C TYR A 171 -3.63 -4.91 14.64
N PRO A 172 -2.38 -4.44 14.74
CA PRO A 172 -1.98 -3.45 15.74
C PRO A 172 -2.53 -2.07 15.41
N GLY A 173 -2.55 -1.21 16.43
CA GLY A 173 -2.92 0.20 16.32
C GLY A 173 -4.37 0.49 16.68
N THR A 174 -4.61 1.73 17.15
CA THR A 174 -5.94 2.23 17.53
C THR A 174 -6.19 3.54 16.80
N PHE A 175 -7.23 3.58 15.97
CA PHE A 175 -7.60 4.77 15.19
C PHE A 175 -8.86 5.39 15.80
N ALA A 176 -8.70 6.11 16.91
CA ALA A 176 -9.82 6.66 17.67
C ALA A 176 -10.78 7.49 16.80
N SER A 177 -10.26 8.25 15.84
CA SER A 177 -11.05 9.05 14.91
C SER A 177 -11.91 8.20 13.96
N LEU A 178 -11.38 7.08 13.44
CA LEU A 178 -12.09 6.17 12.54
C LEU A 178 -13.05 5.24 13.28
N GLN A 179 -12.76 4.91 14.54
CA GLN A 179 -13.63 4.10 15.41
C GLN A 179 -14.85 4.89 15.89
N ASN A 180 -14.67 6.17 16.21
CA ASN A 180 -15.72 7.02 16.76
C ASN A 180 -16.48 7.84 15.70
N ASN A 181 -15.84 8.14 14.57
CA ASN A 181 -16.45 8.89 13.48
C ASN A 181 -16.33 8.07 12.19
N ALA A 182 -17.43 7.43 11.81
CA ALA A 182 -17.49 6.77 10.51
C ALA A 182 -17.12 7.76 9.40
N ARG A 183 -16.35 7.29 8.41
CA ARG A 183 -15.96 8.01 7.20
C ARG A 183 -16.73 7.44 6.00
N PRO A 184 -18.07 7.53 5.96
CA PRO A 184 -18.89 6.85 4.95
C PRO A 184 -18.52 7.24 3.52
N GLU A 185 -17.96 8.43 3.32
CA GLU A 185 -17.44 8.89 2.04
C GLU A 185 -16.33 8.00 1.47
N PHE A 186 -15.58 7.29 2.33
CA PHE A 186 -14.53 6.34 1.93
C PHE A 186 -15.01 4.90 1.81
N ASN A 187 -16.16 4.53 2.39
CA ASN A 187 -16.65 3.15 2.42
C ASN A 187 -16.66 2.51 1.03
N THR A 188 -16.12 1.30 0.95
CA THR A 188 -15.96 0.53 -0.30
C THR A 188 -15.56 -0.90 0.01
N ASP A 189 -15.78 -1.81 -0.93
CA ASP A 189 -15.13 -3.11 -0.88
C ASP A 189 -13.62 -2.94 -1.12
N ILE A 190 -12.81 -3.57 -0.28
CA ILE A 190 -11.35 -3.59 -0.41
C ILE A 190 -10.90 -5.00 -0.82
N LYS A 191 -10.19 -5.10 -1.95
CA LYS A 191 -9.75 -6.38 -2.57
C LYS A 191 -8.35 -6.82 -2.15
N HIS A 192 -7.75 -6.09 -1.21
CA HIS A 192 -6.37 -6.30 -0.84
C HIS A 192 -6.20 -7.62 -0.08
N THR A 193 -4.99 -8.17 -0.06
CA THR A 193 -4.65 -9.33 0.77
C THR A 193 -3.38 -9.06 1.58
N ILE A 194 -3.25 -9.65 2.76
CA ILE A 194 -2.03 -9.59 3.57
C ILE A 194 -1.61 -11.00 3.99
N SER A 195 -0.33 -11.29 3.86
CA SER A 195 0.28 -12.54 4.33
C SER A 195 1.50 -12.23 5.19
N THR A 196 1.63 -12.92 6.31
CA THR A 196 2.77 -12.81 7.22
C THR A 196 3.75 -13.97 7.02
N ILE A 197 5.05 -13.68 7.11
CA ILE A 197 6.13 -14.66 6.95
C ILE A 197 6.92 -14.71 8.26
N GLN A 198 6.82 -15.83 8.98
CA GLN A 198 7.34 -15.96 10.36
C GLN A 198 8.87 -15.89 10.42
N ASN A 199 9.56 -16.54 9.50
CA ASN A 199 11.01 -16.76 9.55
C ASN A 199 11.77 -15.90 8.54
N ALA A 200 11.26 -14.70 8.24
CA ALA A 200 11.91 -13.76 7.34
C ALA A 200 12.17 -12.44 8.04
N GLY A 201 13.34 -11.86 7.77
CA GLY A 201 13.70 -10.49 8.15
C GLY A 201 13.43 -9.50 7.02
N HIS A 202 14.24 -8.45 6.94
CA HIS A 202 14.24 -7.55 5.79
C HIS A 202 15.01 -8.13 4.60
N SER A 203 14.58 -9.28 4.10
CA SER A 203 15.23 -10.00 3.02
C SER A 203 14.27 -10.18 1.86
N GLU A 204 14.65 -9.66 0.69
CA GLU A 204 13.92 -9.87 -0.56
C GLU A 204 13.80 -11.37 -0.86
N VAL A 205 14.92 -12.09 -0.75
CA VAL A 205 15.00 -13.52 -1.06
C VAL A 205 14.05 -14.30 -0.15
N GLU A 206 14.15 -14.13 1.18
CA GLU A 206 13.27 -14.83 2.12
C GLU A 206 11.79 -14.47 1.88
N THR A 207 11.51 -13.20 1.57
CA THR A 207 10.14 -12.72 1.36
C THR A 207 9.52 -13.33 0.10
N PHE A 208 10.20 -13.27 -1.05
CA PHE A 208 9.63 -13.67 -2.34
C PHE A 208 9.78 -15.16 -2.66
N THR A 209 10.71 -15.86 -2.01
CA THR A 209 10.85 -17.33 -2.15
C THR A 209 10.07 -18.12 -1.10
N SER A 210 9.49 -17.45 -0.10
CA SER A 210 8.53 -18.08 0.83
C SER A 210 7.28 -18.60 0.10
N SER A 211 6.56 -19.55 0.70
CA SER A 211 5.28 -20.02 0.15
C SER A 211 4.27 -18.88 0.01
N GLN A 212 4.22 -17.95 0.96
CA GLN A 212 3.36 -16.76 0.88
C GLN A 212 3.78 -15.84 -0.26
N GLY A 213 5.08 -15.67 -0.49
CA GLY A 213 5.63 -14.88 -1.59
C GLY A 213 5.28 -15.45 -2.95
N LEU A 214 5.50 -16.76 -3.14
CA LEU A 214 5.14 -17.49 -4.36
C LEU A 214 3.63 -17.45 -4.61
N GLN A 215 2.80 -17.64 -3.57
CA GLN A 215 1.34 -17.52 -3.67
C GLN A 215 0.90 -16.09 -4.03
N ALA A 216 1.53 -15.06 -3.46
CA ALA A 216 1.19 -13.68 -3.78
C ALA A 216 1.55 -13.33 -5.22
N ILE A 217 2.75 -13.69 -5.66
CA ILE A 217 3.26 -13.36 -7.01
C ILE A 217 2.59 -14.25 -8.06
N PHE A 218 2.64 -15.57 -7.90
CA PHE A 218 2.25 -16.53 -8.94
C PHE A 218 0.86 -17.14 -8.74
N GLY A 219 0.32 -17.15 -7.52
CA GLY A 219 -0.93 -17.85 -7.21
C GLY A 219 -0.76 -19.34 -7.01
N GLN A 220 0.47 -19.80 -6.72
CA GLN A 220 0.86 -21.18 -6.47
C GLN A 220 0.90 -21.49 -4.97
#